data_AF-A0A920UUB3-F1
#
_entry.id   AF-A0A920UUB3-F1
#
_cell.length_a   1.000
_cell.length_b   1.000
_cell.length_c   1.000
_cell.angle_alpha   90.00
_cell.angle_beta   90.00
_cell.angle_gamma   90.00
#
_symmetry.space_group_name_H-M   'P 1'
#
loop_
_entity.id
_entity.type
_entity.pdbx_description
1 polymer ?
#
loop_
_entity_poly.entity_id
_entity_poly.type
_entity_poly.pdbx_seq_one_letter_code
_entity_poly.pdbx_strand_id
1 'polypeptide(L)' 'MEVINEEGQLFGKLERLLETGANDVLVVQPTGESIDKRERLIPYIKEEVIKKIDTMAGKILVNWEADYLE' A
#
# COMPACT_ATOMS: atom_id res chain seq x y z
N MET A 1 -1.61 -9.13 -3.07
CA MET A 1 -2.72 -8.48 -2.34
C MET A 1 -2.92 -7.09 -2.92
N GLU A 2 -4.15 -6.65 -3.10
CA GLU A 2 -4.46 -5.29 -3.55
C GLU A 2 -4.27 -4.29 -2.41
N VAL A 3 -3.71 -3.13 -2.70
CA VAL A 3 -3.48 -2.07 -1.71
C VAL A 3 -4.39 -0.89 -2.06
N ILE A 4 -5.31 -0.60 -1.15
CA ILE A 4 -6.33 0.44 -1.30
C ILE A 4 -6.23 1.44 -0.15
N ASN A 5 -6.53 2.71 -0.40
CA ASN A 5 -6.60 3.70 0.66
C ASN A 5 -8.00 3.83 1.27
N GLU A 6 -8.14 4.66 2.31
CA GLU A 6 -9.42 4.95 2.97
C GLU A 6 -10.46 5.62 2.06
N GLU A 7 -10.02 6.25 0.97
CA GLU A 7 -10.88 6.84 -0.07
C GLU A 7 -11.31 5.82 -1.14
N GLY A 8 -10.85 4.56 -1.04
CA GLY A 8 -11.15 3.49 -2.00
C GLY A 8 -10.31 3.54 -3.28
N GLN A 9 -9.25 4.34 -3.31
CA GLN A 9 -8.31 4.41 -4.43
C GLN A 9 -7.40 3.18 -4.43
N LEU A 10 -7.33 2.48 -5.56
CA LEU A 10 -6.41 1.37 -5.74
C LEU A 10 -5.03 1.88 -6.10
N PHE A 11 -4.04 1.63 -5.23
CA PHE A 11 -2.65 1.92 -5.53
C PHE A 11 -2.01 0.85 -6.40
N GLY A 12 -2.45 -0.40 -6.24
CA GLY A 12 -2.03 -1.51 -7.06
C GLY A 12 -1.89 -2.77 -6.23
N LYS A 13 -0.86 -3.55 -6.51
CA LYS A 13 -0.65 -4.84 -5.82
C LYS A 13 0.65 -4.79 -5.03
N LEU A 14 0.58 -5.31 -3.81
CA LEU A 14 1.76 -5.60 -2.99
C LEU A 14 2.64 -6.58 -3.77
N GLU A 15 3.84 -6.15 -4.10
CA GLU A 15 4.85 -6.97 -4.77
C GLU A 15 5.75 -7.65 -3.73
N ARG A 16 6.34 -6.86 -2.83
CA ARG A 16 7.28 -7.36 -1.81
C ARG A 16 7.30 -6.47 -0.57
N LEU A 17 7.81 -7.03 0.52
CA LEU A 17 8.19 -6.28 1.72
C LEU A 17 9.70 -6.07 1.70
N LEU A 18 10.13 -4.85 1.97
CA LEU A 18 11.52 -4.47 2.09
C LEU A 18 11.83 -4.27 3.58
N GLU A 19 12.59 -5.18 4.16
CA GLU A 19 13.10 -5.06 5.54
C GLU A 19 14.27 -4.07 5.55
N THR A 20 14.03 -2.85 6.06
CA THR A 20 15.09 -1.81 6.16
C THR A 20 15.85 -1.85 7.49
N GLY A 21 15.57 -2.85 8.34
CA GLY A 21 16.17 -3.01 9.67
C GLY A 21 15.53 -2.15 10.77
N ALA A 22 14.83 -1.07 10.41
CA ALA A 22 14.04 -0.25 11.34
C ALA A 22 12.54 -0.49 11.20
N ASN A 23 12.02 -0.41 9.98
CA ASN A 23 10.63 -0.73 9.65
C ASN A 23 10.57 -1.48 8.32
N ASP A 24 9.59 -2.37 8.18
CA ASP A 24 9.25 -2.98 6.90
C ASP A 24 8.63 -1.92 5.98
N VAL A 25 8.90 -2.01 4.68
CA VAL A 25 8.30 -1.14 3.66
C VAL A 25 7.59 -1.99 2.62
N LEU A 26 6.31 -1.71 2.39
CA LEU A 26 5.50 -2.34 1.36
C LEU A 26 5.85 -1.71 0.03
N VAL A 27 6.39 -2.52 -0.87
CA VAL A 27 6.57 -2.14 -2.26
C VAL A 27 5.29 -2.49 -3.02
N VAL A 28 4.57 -1.46 -3.43
CA VAL A 28 3.32 -1.58 -4.17
C VAL A 28 3.58 -1.22 -5.61
N GLN A 29 3.37 -2.19 -6.50
CA GLN A 29 3.46 -1.96 -7.93
C GLN A 29 2.10 -1.56 -8.50
N PRO A 30 2.09 -0.56 -9.39
CA PRO A 30 0.89 -0.14 -10.08
C PRO A 30 0.42 -1.23 -11.05
N THR A 31 -0.89 -1.28 -11.26
CA THR A 31 -1.57 -2.18 -12.19
C THR A 31 -2.43 -1.38 -13.16
N GLY A 32 -3.06 -2.04 -14.14
CA GLY A 32 -3.96 -1.36 -15.08
C GLY A 32 -5.17 -0.69 -14.42
N GLU A 33 -5.52 -1.09 -13.19
CA GLU A 33 -6.64 -0.57 -12.41
C GLU A 33 -6.19 0.44 -11.34
N SER A 34 -4.88 0.65 -11.20
CA SER A 34 -4.34 1.60 -10.23
C SER A 34 -4.69 3.04 -10.60
N ILE A 35 -4.78 3.90 -9.58
CA ILE A 35 -4.97 5.34 -9.73
C ILE A 35 -3.89 5.99 -10.60
N ASP A 36 -2.67 5.45 -10.57
CA ASP A 36 -1.59 5.84 -11.47
C ASP A 36 -0.58 4.70 -11.67
N LYS A 37 0.45 5.01 -12.47
CA LYS A 37 1.52 4.09 -12.86
C LYS A 37 2.79 4.24 -12.04
N ARG A 38 2.71 4.72 -10.79
CA ARG A 38 3.87 4.91 -9.91
C ARG A 38 4.01 3.76 -8.92
N GLU A 39 5.25 3.29 -8.75
CA GLU A 39 5.61 2.43 -7.63
C GLU A 39 5.53 3.23 -6.33
N ARG A 40 4.96 2.63 -5.28
CA ARG A 40 4.84 3.24 -3.95
C ARG A 40 5.57 2.41 -2.91
N LEU A 41 6.29 3.12 -2.05
CA LEU A 41 6.98 2.57 -0.90
C LEU A 41 6.21 3.01 0.34
N ILE A 42 5.36 2.13 0.87
CA ILE A 42 4.49 2.44 1.99
C ILE A 42 5.08 1.82 3.26
N PRO A 43 5.50 2.60 4.27
CA PRO A 43 6.04 2.04 5.49
C PRO A 43 4.97 1.21 6.23
N TYR A 44 5.36 0.02 6.69
CA TYR A 44 4.49 -0.89 7.43
C TYR A 44 4.39 -0.48 8.90
N ILE A 45 3.69 0.63 9.15
CA ILE A 45 3.41 1.09 10.51
C ILE A 45 2.02 0.59 10.87
N LYS A 46 1.94 -0.36 11.80
CA LYS A 46 0.66 -0.88 12.29
C LYS A 46 -0.17 0.24 12.89
N GLU A 47 -1.48 0.22 12.63
CA GLU A 47 -2.50 1.15 13.17
C GLU A 47 -2.40 2.59 12.66
N GLU A 48 -1.21 3.07 12.33
CA GLU A 48 -0.98 4.40 11.73
C GLU A 48 -1.21 4.38 10.22
N VAL A 49 -0.40 3.59 9.51
CA VAL A 49 -0.42 3.47 8.03
C VAL A 49 -1.23 2.26 7.60
N ILE A 50 -1.09 1.12 8.26
CA ILE A 50 -1.83 -0.09 7.92
C ILE A 50 -3.08 -0.18 8.77
N LYS A 51 -4.23 0.12 8.18
CA LYS A 51 -5.53 0.15 8.87
C LYS A 51 -6.17 -1.23 8.96
N LYS A 52 -6.13 -1.99 7.87
CA LYS A 52 -6.73 -3.33 7.84
C LYS A 52 -6.01 -4.22 6.83
N ILE A 53 -5.84 -5.50 7.18
CA ILE A 53 -5.35 -6.54 6.28
C ILE A 53 -6.44 -7.59 6.19
N ASP A 54 -7.04 -7.73 5.01
CA ASP A 54 -8.07 -8.71 4.73
C ASP A 54 -7.49 -9.80 3.85
N THR A 55 -7.03 -10.88 4.48
CA THR A 55 -6.39 -12.01 3.79
C THR A 55 -7.39 -12.87 3.02
N MET A 56 -8.67 -12.85 3.40
CA MET A 56 -9.74 -13.54 2.67
C MET A 56 -10.08 -12.81 1.37
N ALA A 57 -10.24 -11.48 1.42
CA ALA A 57 -10.47 -10.67 0.23
C ALA A 57 -9.18 -10.40 -0.58
N GLY A 58 -8.00 -10.64 0.00
CA GLY A 58 -6.72 -10.33 -0.61
C GLY A 58 -6.42 -8.84 -0.70
N LYS A 59 -6.96 -8.03 0.23
CA LYS A 59 -6.88 -6.56 0.23
C LYS A 59 -6.18 -6.02 1.47
N ILE A 60 -5.47 -4.92 1.32
CA ILE A 60 -4.81 -4.18 2.38
C ILE A 60 -5.34 -2.75 2.33
N LEU A 61 -5.98 -2.31 3.41
CA LEU A 61 -6.42 -0.95 3.62
C LEU A 61 -5.30 -0.17 4.30
N VAL A 62 -4.85 0.90 3.64
CA VAL A 62 -3.82 1.80 4.14
C VAL A 62 -4.36 3.21 4.31
N ASN A 63 -3.86 3.92 5.30
CA ASN A 63 -4.02 5.37 5.43
C ASN A 63 -2.79 6.02 4.82
N TRP A 64 -2.82 6.16 3.50
CA TRP A 64 -1.74 6.75 2.72
C TRP A 64 -2.36 7.58 1.60
N GLU A 65 -1.88 8.81 1.44
CA GLU A 65 -2.38 9.73 0.41
C GLU A 65 -1.62 9.49 -0.91
N ALA A 66 -2.33 9.58 -2.03
CA ALA A 66 -1.71 9.42 -3.35
C ALA A 66 -0.66 10.51 -3.65
N ASP A 67 -0.80 11.66 -2.99
CA ASP A 67 -0.05 12.90 -3.19
C ASP A 67 1.15 13.08 -2.26
N TYR A 68 1.39 12.15 -1.32
CA TYR A 68 2.45 12.25 -0.29
C TYR A 68 3.89 12.32 -0.86
N LEU A 69 4.07 12.30 -2.18
CA LEU A 69 5.35 12.43 -2.87
C LEU A 69 5.61 13.85 -3.42
N GLU A 70 4.81 14.86 -3.07
CA GLU A 70 5.09 16.29 -3.39
C GLU A 70 5.95 17.01 -2.35
#